data_AF-A0AAD8QWB9-F1
#
_entry.id   AF-A0AAD8QWB9-F1
#
_cell.length_a   1.000
_cell.length_b   1.000
_cell.length_c   1.000
_cell.angle_alpha   90.00
_cell.angle_beta   90.00
_cell.angle_gamma   90.00
#
_symmetry.space_group_name_H-M   'P 1'
#
loop_
_entity.id
_entity.type
_entity.pdbx_description
1 polymer ?
#
loop_
_entity_poly.entity_id
_entity_poly.type
_entity_poly.pdbx_seq_one_letter_code
_entity_poly.pdbx_strand_id
1 'polypeptide(L)'
;MLETVTVTLKMDSTVLHCIFCSQPLKPPVFKCKGNHLACGRCLSELPGNRCHRCVEPRGGFEHDPAMDAVVSAATVECPHSSCGSLVAYHQVHDHKIACPHAPCACTEPGCDFAAPPTALVAHFAAAHSIQVHKLPPYQEQRFEVQVPVPFPPRFIELEGGRGQRYPSLMQPQSKKSLVSPHT
;
A
#
# COMPACT_ATOMS: atom_id res chain seq x y z
N MET A 1 -34.02 -16.71 -16.97
CA MET A 1 -32.81 -15.93 -16.65
C MET A 1 -33.23 -14.89 -15.64
N LEU A 2 -32.63 -14.87 -14.45
CA LEU A 2 -32.87 -13.76 -13.51
C LEU A 2 -32.05 -12.58 -14.03
N GLU A 3 -32.73 -11.49 -14.42
CA GLU A 3 -32.05 -10.22 -14.72
C GLU A 3 -31.40 -9.71 -13.44
N THR A 4 -30.09 -9.50 -13.48
CA THR A 4 -29.35 -8.93 -12.36
C THR A 4 -29.54 -7.42 -12.37
N VAL A 5 -30.27 -6.89 -11.39
CA VAL A 5 -30.40 -5.44 -11.18
C VAL A 5 -29.20 -4.96 -10.37
N THR A 6 -28.41 -4.05 -10.94
CA THR A 6 -27.31 -3.38 -10.24
C THR A 6 -27.84 -2.15 -9.51
N VAL A 7 -27.60 -2.06 -8.20
CA VAL A 7 -27.96 -0.91 -7.37
C VAL A 7 -26.69 -0.23 -6.90
N THR A 8 -26.55 1.08 -7.18
CA THR A 8 -25.43 1.90 -6.71
C THR A 8 -25.81 2.61 -5.41
N LEU A 9 -25.04 2.38 -4.35
CA LEU A 9 -25.24 3.00 -3.04
C LEU A 9 -24.12 3.98 -2.73
N LYS A 10 -24.46 5.19 -2.29
CA LYS A 10 -23.51 6.17 -1.77
C LYS A 10 -23.59 6.17 -0.25
N MET A 11 -22.49 5.83 0.41
CA MET A 11 -22.38 5.79 1.86
C MET A 11 -21.02 6.32 2.32
N ASP A 12 -20.92 6.69 3.60
CA ASP A 12 -19.63 7.00 4.20
C ASP A 12 -18.78 5.72 4.22
N SER A 13 -17.56 5.80 3.69
CA SER A 13 -16.70 4.62 3.55
C SER A 13 -16.23 4.02 4.87
N THR A 14 -16.27 4.81 5.96
CA THR A 14 -15.90 4.37 7.32
C THR A 14 -16.84 3.29 7.87
N VAL A 15 -18.05 3.14 7.30
CA VAL A 15 -18.97 2.05 7.68
C VAL A 15 -18.43 0.67 7.30
N LEU A 16 -17.47 0.61 6.37
CA LEU A 16 -16.78 -0.61 5.95
C LEU A 16 -15.39 -0.72 6.59
N HIS A 17 -15.12 0.00 7.68
CA HIS A 17 -13.83 -0.06 8.37
C HIS A 17 -13.92 -0.88 9.65
N CYS A 18 -12.80 -1.53 9.98
CA CYS A 18 -12.65 -2.20 11.25
C CYS A 18 -12.64 -1.19 12.40
N ILE A 19 -13.43 -1.43 13.44
CA ILE A 19 -13.53 -0.53 14.60
C ILE A 19 -12.23 -0.39 15.42
N PHE A 20 -11.27 -1.30 15.21
CA PHE A 20 -10.02 -1.33 15.97
C PHE A 20 -8.85 -0.67 15.22
N CYS A 21 -8.69 -0.96 13.93
CA CYS A 21 -7.55 -0.46 13.15
C CYS A 21 -7.93 0.58 12.09
N SER A 22 -9.23 0.88 11.93
CA SER A 22 -9.75 1.82 10.94
C SER A 22 -9.33 1.51 9.50
N GLN A 23 -8.93 0.26 9.22
CA GLN A 23 -8.63 -0.20 7.86
C GLN A 23 -9.90 -0.76 7.21
N PRO A 24 -10.01 -0.67 5.87
CA PRO A 24 -11.07 -1.34 5.12
C PRO A 24 -11.17 -2.82 5.48
N LEU A 25 -12.41 -3.27 5.70
CA LEU A 25 -12.73 -4.65 5.99
C LEU A 25 -12.54 -5.51 4.73
N LYS A 26 -11.94 -6.68 4.92
CA LYS A 26 -11.86 -7.75 3.93
C LYS A 26 -12.47 -9.02 4.53
N PRO A 27 -13.08 -9.90 3.72
CA PRO A 27 -13.54 -11.19 4.20
C PRO A 27 -12.41 -12.00 4.85
N PRO A 28 -12.67 -12.75 5.94
CA PRO A 28 -13.92 -12.79 6.69
C PRO A 28 -14.12 -11.56 7.61
N VAL A 29 -15.34 -11.01 7.61
CA VAL A 29 -15.81 -9.90 8.45
C VAL A 29 -16.58 -10.43 9.64
N PHE A 30 -16.33 -9.84 10.81
CA PHE A 30 -16.99 -10.25 12.05
C PHE A 30 -17.80 -9.11 12.64
N LYS A 31 -19.00 -9.43 13.13
CA LYS A 31 -19.94 -8.48 13.72
C LYS A 31 -20.27 -8.91 15.15
N CYS A 32 -20.24 -7.97 16.09
CA CYS A 32 -20.76 -8.21 17.43
C CYS A 32 -22.26 -7.91 17.52
N LYS A 33 -22.95 -8.33 18.57
CA LYS A 33 -24.39 -8.03 18.75
C LYS A 33 -24.72 -6.53 18.90
N GLY A 34 -23.71 -5.69 19.11
CA GLY A 34 -23.82 -4.22 19.06
C GLY A 34 -23.63 -3.61 17.66
N ASN A 35 -23.53 -4.42 16.61
CA ASN A 35 -23.27 -4.03 15.21
C ASN A 35 -21.91 -3.39 14.94
N HIS A 36 -20.93 -3.54 15.83
CA HIS A 36 -19.55 -3.18 15.53
C HIS A 36 -18.91 -4.25 14.63
N LEU A 37 -18.16 -3.79 13.64
CA LEU A 37 -17.47 -4.64 12.68
C LEU A 37 -15.96 -4.71 12.98
N ALA A 38 -15.39 -5.90 12.88
CA ALA A 38 -13.97 -6.17 13.06
C ALA A 38 -13.43 -7.07 11.95
N CYS A 39 -12.16 -6.88 11.60
CA CYS A 39 -11.45 -7.80 10.71
C CYS A 39 -10.89 -9.00 11.49
N GLY A 40 -10.68 -10.12 10.80
CA GLY A 40 -10.15 -11.34 11.43
C GLY A 40 -8.82 -11.15 12.15
N ARG A 41 -7.93 -10.27 11.63
CA ARG A 41 -6.65 -9.95 12.30
C ARG A 41 -6.88 -9.33 13.68
N CYS A 42 -7.62 -8.22 13.75
CA CYS A 42 -7.87 -7.55 15.02
C CYS A 42 -8.63 -8.46 15.98
N LEU A 43 -9.49 -9.35 15.47
CA LEU A 43 -10.20 -10.30 16.30
C LEU A 43 -9.27 -11.36 16.91
N SER A 44 -8.30 -11.86 16.13
CA SER A 44 -7.30 -12.82 16.62
C SER A 44 -6.39 -12.23 17.71
N GLU A 45 -6.20 -10.92 17.70
CA GLU A 45 -5.40 -10.18 18.69
C GLU A 45 -6.25 -9.71 19.89
N LEU A 46 -7.59 -9.89 19.85
CA LEU A 46 -8.51 -9.36 20.87
C LEU A 46 -8.69 -10.34 22.04
N PRO A 47 -8.29 -9.96 23.27
CA PRO A 47 -8.41 -10.83 24.42
C PRO A 47 -9.88 -11.15 24.75
N GLY A 48 -10.19 -12.44 24.85
CA GLY A 48 -11.51 -12.94 25.24
C GLY A 48 -12.61 -12.78 24.19
N ASN A 49 -12.29 -12.36 22.95
CA ASN A 49 -13.27 -12.14 21.88
C ASN A 49 -14.44 -11.25 22.34
N ARG A 50 -14.22 -10.23 23.18
CA ARG A 50 -15.28 -9.34 23.68
C ARG A 50 -15.22 -7.98 23.02
N CYS A 51 -16.37 -7.47 22.57
CA CYS A 51 -16.42 -6.12 22.03
C CYS A 51 -16.36 -5.08 23.15
N HIS A 52 -15.24 -4.37 23.27
CA HIS A 52 -15.03 -3.30 24.27
C HIS A 52 -15.58 -1.93 23.84
N ARG A 53 -16.16 -1.85 22.64
CA ARG A 53 -16.77 -0.63 22.09
C ARG A 53 -18.28 -0.56 22.34
N CYS A 54 -18.90 -1.69 22.71
CA CYS A 54 -20.31 -1.71 23.07
C CYS A 54 -20.54 -0.99 24.41
N VAL A 55 -21.60 -0.20 24.49
CA VAL A 55 -22.04 0.47 25.73
C VAL A 55 -22.41 -0.56 26.81
N GLU A 56 -23.04 -1.66 26.39
CA GLU A 56 -23.33 -2.81 27.24
C GLU A 56 -22.52 -4.02 26.77
N PRO A 57 -22.07 -4.93 27.64
CA PRO A 57 -21.37 -6.14 27.22
C PRO A 57 -22.33 -7.08 26.46
N ARG A 58 -22.52 -6.83 25.15
CA ARG A 58 -23.45 -7.56 24.28
C ARG A 58 -22.85 -8.85 23.68
N GLY A 59 -21.74 -9.35 24.21
CA GLY A 59 -21.09 -10.57 23.74
C GLY A 59 -19.96 -10.35 22.74
N GLY A 60 -19.48 -11.45 22.16
CA GLY A 60 -18.34 -11.45 21.26
C GLY A 60 -18.67 -11.13 19.81
N PHE A 61 -17.67 -11.25 18.95
CA PHE A 61 -17.87 -11.15 17.51
C PHE A 61 -18.11 -12.54 16.90
N GLU A 62 -19.00 -12.56 15.92
CA GLU A 62 -19.34 -13.74 15.11
C GLU A 62 -19.11 -13.39 13.64
N HIS A 63 -18.82 -14.41 12.82
CA HIS A 63 -18.64 -14.23 11.37
C HIS A 63 -19.95 -13.79 10.72
N ASP A 64 -19.88 -12.80 9.83
CA ASP A 64 -21.04 -12.24 9.13
C ASP A 64 -20.90 -12.43 7.61
N PRO A 65 -21.47 -13.50 7.03
CA PRO A 65 -21.42 -13.76 5.59
C PRO A 65 -22.10 -12.69 4.74
N ALA A 66 -23.09 -11.98 5.29
CA ALA A 66 -23.76 -10.90 4.57
C ALA A 66 -22.82 -9.71 4.40
N MET A 67 -22.08 -9.37 5.47
CA MET A 67 -21.06 -8.34 5.39
C MET A 67 -19.88 -8.74 4.50
N ASP A 68 -19.49 -10.02 4.45
CA ASP A 68 -18.52 -10.52 3.48
C ASP A 68 -18.96 -10.22 2.04
N ALA A 69 -20.21 -10.54 1.70
CA ALA A 69 -20.75 -10.26 0.38
C ALA A 69 -20.74 -8.75 0.06
N VAL A 70 -21.10 -7.91 1.03
CA VAL A 70 -21.08 -6.45 0.89
C VAL A 70 -19.66 -5.93 0.63
N VAL A 71 -18.66 -6.31 1.44
CA VAL A 71 -17.29 -5.81 1.28
C VAL A 71 -16.59 -6.36 0.03
N SER A 72 -17.01 -7.54 -0.45
CA SER A 72 -16.56 -8.11 -1.72
C SER A 72 -17.19 -7.42 -2.93
N ALA A 73 -18.44 -6.98 -2.83
CA ALA A 73 -19.14 -6.28 -3.90
C ALA A 73 -18.83 -4.78 -3.95
N ALA A 74 -18.41 -4.19 -2.82
CA ALA A 74 -18.06 -2.78 -2.74
C ALA A 74 -16.85 -2.49 -3.65
N THR A 75 -17.07 -1.70 -4.70
CA THR A 75 -16.03 -1.30 -5.66
C THR A 75 -15.98 0.23 -5.79
N VAL A 76 -14.82 0.73 -6.19
CA VAL A 76 -14.56 2.14 -6.47
C VAL A 76 -13.86 2.23 -7.82
N GLU A 77 -14.27 3.19 -8.64
CA GLU A 77 -13.57 3.50 -9.89
C GLU A 77 -12.18 4.06 -9.59
N CYS A 78 -11.17 3.57 -10.30
CA CYS A 78 -9.84 4.14 -10.22
C CYS A 78 -9.87 5.62 -10.63
N PRO A 79 -9.32 6.55 -9.83
CA PRO A 79 -9.34 7.99 -10.15
C PRO A 79 -8.46 8.34 -11.35
N HIS A 80 -7.60 7.43 -11.80
CA HIS A 80 -6.73 7.63 -12.95
C HIS A 80 -7.52 7.36 -14.22
N SER A 81 -7.80 8.41 -15.00
CA SER A 81 -8.67 8.38 -16.19
C SER A 81 -8.27 7.34 -17.25
N SER A 82 -7.00 6.98 -17.33
CA SER A 82 -6.49 5.98 -18.28
C SER A 82 -6.53 4.54 -17.76
N CYS A 83 -6.90 4.32 -16.49
CA CYS A 83 -7.01 2.97 -15.93
C CYS A 83 -8.38 2.34 -16.19
N GLY A 84 -9.48 3.09 -15.97
CA GLY A 84 -10.84 2.62 -16.21
C GLY A 84 -11.29 1.39 -15.39
N SER A 85 -10.51 0.96 -14.39
CA SER A 85 -10.80 -0.23 -13.61
C SER A 85 -11.74 0.05 -12.43
N LEU A 86 -12.64 -0.89 -12.17
CA LEU A 86 -13.38 -0.99 -10.92
C LEU A 86 -12.58 -1.84 -9.93
N VAL A 87 -12.23 -1.26 -8.79
CA VAL A 87 -11.34 -1.87 -7.80
C VAL A 87 -12.15 -2.17 -6.55
N ALA A 88 -12.01 -3.37 -5.98
CA ALA A 88 -12.64 -3.68 -4.70
C ALA A 88 -12.19 -2.67 -3.63
N TYR A 89 -13.12 -2.17 -2.82
CA TYR A 89 -12.89 -1.06 -1.91
C TYR A 89 -11.68 -1.32 -0.98
N HIS A 90 -11.57 -2.53 -0.46
CA HIS A 90 -10.48 -2.92 0.43
C HIS A 90 -9.10 -3.06 -0.24
N GLN A 91 -9.03 -2.97 -1.57
CA GLN A 91 -7.80 -3.01 -2.38
C GLN A 91 -7.42 -1.65 -2.97
N VAL A 92 -8.23 -0.60 -2.75
CA VAL A 92 -8.01 0.71 -3.38
C VAL A 92 -6.64 1.29 -3.05
N HIS A 93 -6.14 1.10 -1.84
CA HIS A 93 -4.81 1.58 -1.46
C HIS A 93 -3.70 0.89 -2.26
N ASP A 94 -3.71 -0.44 -2.26
CA ASP A 94 -2.72 -1.24 -2.99
C ASP A 94 -2.77 -0.96 -4.49
N HIS A 95 -3.98 -0.83 -5.04
CA HIS A 95 -4.17 -0.44 -6.43
C HIS A 95 -3.60 0.95 -6.71
N LYS A 96 -3.83 1.95 -5.86
CA LYS A 96 -3.29 3.31 -6.08
C LYS A 96 -1.76 3.32 -6.22
N ILE A 97 -1.07 2.47 -5.45
CA ILE A 97 0.38 2.34 -5.49
C ILE A 97 0.83 1.56 -6.73
N ALA A 98 0.12 0.49 -7.07
CA ALA A 98 0.47 -0.41 -8.17
C ALA A 98 -0.09 0.01 -9.54
N CYS A 99 -0.94 1.04 -9.59
CA CYS A 99 -1.65 1.43 -10.81
C CYS A 99 -0.64 1.87 -11.88
N PRO A 100 -0.61 1.23 -13.06
CA PRO A 100 0.28 1.62 -14.16
C PRO A 100 0.02 3.03 -14.70
N HIS A 101 -1.11 3.63 -14.33
CA HIS A 101 -1.55 4.96 -14.73
C HIS A 101 -1.40 6.00 -13.61
N ALA A 102 -0.91 5.59 -12.44
CA ALA A 102 -0.60 6.51 -11.37
C ALA A 102 0.51 7.49 -11.82
N PRO A 103 0.41 8.79 -11.51
CA PRO A 103 1.48 9.73 -11.76
C PRO A 103 2.74 9.34 -10.99
N CYS A 104 3.87 9.29 -11.68
CA CYS A 104 5.19 9.17 -11.10
C CYS A 104 5.90 10.52 -11.21
N ALA A 105 6.50 10.97 -10.11
CA ALA A 105 7.30 12.19 -10.11
C ALA A 105 8.67 11.93 -10.76
N CYS A 106 9.19 12.94 -11.45
CA CYS A 106 10.57 12.96 -11.90
C CYS A 106 11.51 12.94 -10.69
N THR A 107 12.56 12.13 -10.77
CA THR A 107 13.57 12.01 -9.71
C THR A 107 14.70 13.04 -9.84
N GLU A 108 14.72 13.81 -10.93
CA GLU A 108 15.75 14.80 -11.16
C GLU A 108 15.60 16.01 -10.22
N PRO A 109 16.67 16.42 -9.52
CA PRO A 109 16.61 17.55 -8.60
C PRO A 109 16.09 18.83 -9.28
N GLY A 110 15.07 19.45 -8.71
CA GLY A 110 14.47 20.69 -9.22
C GLY A 110 13.49 20.51 -10.38
N CYS A 111 13.09 19.27 -10.72
CA CYS A 111 12.07 19.00 -11.71
C CYS A 111 10.76 18.55 -11.04
N ASP A 112 9.71 19.39 -11.13
CA ASP A 112 8.39 19.10 -10.56
C ASP A 112 7.46 18.33 -11.53
N PHE A 113 8.02 17.75 -12.60
CA PHE A 113 7.24 17.00 -13.59
C PHE A 113 6.70 15.70 -12.98
N ALA A 114 5.40 15.45 -13.14
CA ALA A 114 4.76 14.20 -12.73
C ALA A 114 3.79 13.72 -13.80
N ALA A 115 3.95 12.47 -14.24
CA ALA A 115 3.11 11.86 -15.26
C ALA A 115 3.13 10.34 -15.13
N PRO A 116 2.20 9.60 -15.77
CA PRO A 116 2.25 8.15 -15.81
C PRO A 116 3.62 7.63 -16.34
N PRO A 117 4.04 6.41 -15.96
CA PRO A 117 5.34 5.84 -16.31
C PRO A 117 5.71 5.98 -17.80
N THR A 118 4.76 5.78 -18.70
CA THR A 118 4.98 5.89 -20.16
C THR A 118 5.36 7.30 -20.60
N ALA A 119 4.72 8.33 -20.02
CA ALA A 119 5.03 9.72 -20.29
C ALA A 119 6.32 10.17 -19.58
N LEU A 120 6.59 9.64 -18.38
CA LEU A 120 7.83 9.94 -17.65
C LEU A 120 9.08 9.42 -18.38
N VAL A 121 8.99 8.26 -19.02
CA VAL A 121 10.07 7.74 -19.89
C VAL A 121 10.42 8.71 -21.03
N ALA A 122 9.40 9.28 -21.67
CA ALA A 122 9.61 10.28 -22.72
C ALA A 122 10.21 11.59 -22.15
N HIS A 123 9.75 12.02 -20.97
CA HIS A 123 10.27 13.19 -20.26
C HIS A 123 11.77 13.06 -19.94
N PHE A 124 12.21 11.90 -19.45
CA PHE A 124 13.63 11.66 -19.15
C PHE A 124 14.54 11.90 -20.35
N ALA A 125 14.15 11.42 -21.53
CA ALA A 125 14.91 11.63 -22.76
C ALA A 125 14.86 13.10 -23.22
N ALA A 126 13.69 13.75 -23.16
CA ALA A 126 13.48 15.08 -23.71
C ALA A 126 14.01 16.22 -22.82
N ALA A 127 13.81 16.13 -21.50
CA ALA A 127 14.11 17.22 -20.56
C ALA A 127 15.47 17.05 -19.88
N HIS A 128 15.94 15.81 -19.70
CA HIS A 128 17.15 15.49 -18.94
C HIS A 128 18.22 14.74 -19.74
N SER A 129 17.95 14.44 -21.02
CA SER A 129 18.86 13.65 -21.87
C SER A 129 19.25 12.29 -21.27
N ILE A 130 18.41 11.74 -20.38
CA ILE A 130 18.63 10.46 -19.72
C ILE A 130 18.27 9.34 -20.71
N GLN A 131 19.19 8.40 -20.91
CA GLN A 131 18.99 7.26 -21.78
C GLN A 131 18.14 6.18 -21.08
N VAL A 132 16.94 5.93 -21.61
CA VAL A 132 16.04 4.89 -21.08
C VAL A 132 16.28 3.59 -21.83
N HIS A 133 16.69 2.55 -21.10
CA HIS A 133 16.93 1.22 -21.66
C HIS A 133 15.71 0.32 -21.44
N LYS A 134 15.18 -0.27 -22.52
CA LYS A 134 14.11 -1.27 -22.40
C LYS A 134 14.72 -2.61 -22.04
N LEU A 135 14.35 -3.12 -20.88
CA LEU A 135 14.72 -4.48 -20.49
C LEU A 135 13.71 -5.49 -21.08
N PRO A 136 14.18 -6.64 -21.60
CA PRO A 136 13.29 -7.69 -22.07
C PRO A 136 12.44 -8.26 -20.91
N PRO A 137 11.18 -8.66 -21.16
CA PRO A 137 10.33 -9.22 -20.13
C PRO A 137 10.90 -10.57 -19.66
N TYR A 138 11.21 -10.65 -18.36
CA TYR A 138 11.69 -11.85 -17.65
C TYR A 138 12.92 -12.54 -18.31
N GLN A 139 14.11 -12.07 -17.96
CA GLN A 139 15.33 -12.87 -18.06
C GLN A 139 16.07 -12.83 -16.73
N GLU A 140 16.74 -13.93 -16.38
CA GLU A 140 17.71 -14.04 -15.28
C GLU A 140 18.98 -13.21 -15.54
N GLN A 141 18.86 -12.06 -16.19
CA GLN A 141 19.97 -11.16 -16.42
C GLN A 141 20.15 -10.27 -15.19
N ARG A 142 21.33 -10.41 -14.58
CA ARG A 142 21.84 -9.46 -13.60
C ARG A 142 22.31 -8.23 -14.35
N PHE A 143 21.63 -7.11 -14.13
CA PHE A 143 22.12 -5.81 -14.56
C PHE A 143 22.96 -5.22 -13.44
N GLU A 144 24.25 -5.00 -13.71
CA GLU A 144 25.08 -4.20 -12.81
C GLU A 144 24.76 -2.73 -13.05
N VAL A 145 23.87 -2.19 -12.22
CA VAL A 145 23.56 -0.76 -12.23
C VAL A 145 24.59 -0.04 -11.37
N GLN A 146 25.40 0.82 -11.99
CA GLN A 146 26.26 1.74 -11.27
C GLN A 146 25.39 2.86 -10.69
N VAL A 147 25.05 2.76 -9.41
CA VAL A 147 24.37 3.85 -8.70
C VAL A 147 25.43 4.91 -8.39
N PRO A 148 25.29 6.17 -8.83
CA PRO A 148 26.17 7.23 -8.40
C PRO A 148 26.13 7.31 -6.87
N VAL A 149 27.28 7.17 -6.22
CA VAL A 149 27.39 7.39 -4.78
C VAL A 149 26.83 8.78 -4.47
N PRO A 150 25.82 8.93 -3.59
CA PRO A 150 25.34 10.24 -3.23
C PRO A 150 26.49 11.02 -2.60
N PHE A 151 26.85 12.16 -3.19
CA PHE A 151 27.75 13.12 -2.57
C PHE A 151 26.92 14.34 -2.12
N PRO A 152 27.07 14.83 -0.87
CA PRO A 152 28.00 14.40 0.18
C PRO A 152 27.38 13.44 1.21
N PRO A 153 28.21 12.79 2.05
CA PRO A 153 27.75 11.85 3.08
C PRO A 153 26.78 12.50 4.07
N ARG A 154 25.62 11.86 4.29
CA ARG A 154 24.69 12.22 5.37
C ARG A 154 25.25 11.72 6.71
N PHE A 155 25.72 12.64 7.55
CA PHE A 155 26.02 12.35 8.95
C PHE A 155 24.70 12.18 9.71
N ILE A 156 24.56 11.11 10.49
CA ILE A 156 23.49 10.97 11.48
C ILE A 156 24.13 11.25 12.83
N GLU A 157 23.76 12.35 13.48
CA GLU A 157 24.13 12.59 14.87
C GLU A 157 23.32 11.65 15.77
N LEU A 158 24.02 10.79 16.53
CA LEU A 158 23.42 9.99 17.58
C LEU A 158 23.74 10.66 18.92
N GLU A 159 22.73 11.17 19.62
CA GLU A 159 22.90 11.64 21.00
C GLU A 159 23.00 10.45 21.95
N GLY A 160 24.22 10.12 22.37
CA GLY A 160 24.46 9.22 23.50
C GLY A 160 24.26 9.96 24.83
N GLY A 161 23.62 9.31 25.81
CA GLY A 161 23.15 9.87 27.09
C GLY A 161 24.21 10.42 28.08
N ARG A 162 25.38 10.89 27.62
CA ARG A 162 26.36 11.66 28.41
C ARG A 162 27.05 12.76 27.58
N GLY A 163 26.36 13.36 26.61
CA GLY A 163 26.77 14.64 26.01
C GLY A 163 28.11 14.66 25.27
N GLN A 164 28.61 13.54 24.75
CA GLN A 164 29.77 13.51 23.86
C GLN A 164 29.35 13.15 22.44
N ARG A 165 29.74 14.01 21.48
CA ARG A 165 29.47 13.86 20.04
C ARG A 165 30.69 13.26 19.34
N TYR A 166 30.50 12.18 18.59
CA TYR A 166 31.50 11.62 17.69
C TYR A 166 30.92 11.46 16.29
N PRO A 167 31.54 12.03 15.23
CA PRO A 167 31.13 11.75 13.86
C PRO A 167 31.58 10.33 13.50
N SER A 168 30.61 9.43 13.27
CA SER A 168 30.91 8.11 12.70
C SER A 168 30.66 8.14 11.18
N LEU A 169 31.71 7.85 10.43
CA LEU A 169 31.66 7.69 8.97
C LEU A 169 30.99 6.34 8.67
N MET A 170 29.80 6.31 8.09
CA MET A 170 29.30 5.07 7.48
C MET A 170 30.09 4.83 6.20
N GLN A 171 31.05 3.90 6.24
CA GLN A 171 31.61 3.34 5.02
C GLN A 171 30.54 2.47 4.36
N PRO A 172 30.24 2.64 3.05
CA PRO A 172 29.37 1.72 2.34
C PRO A 172 30.04 0.35 2.31
N GLN A 173 29.47 -0.62 3.02
CA GLN A 173 29.89 -2.01 2.89
C GLN A 173 29.56 -2.49 1.48
N SER A 174 30.56 -2.53 0.60
CA SER A 174 30.47 -3.25 -0.67
C SER A 174 30.32 -4.75 -0.38
N LYS A 175 29.45 -5.40 -1.14
CA LYS A 175 29.16 -6.86 -1.16
C LYS A 175 28.19 -7.35 -0.08
N LYS A 176 26.93 -7.49 -0.46
CA LYS A 176 26.06 -8.54 0.06
C LYS A 176 25.51 -9.33 -1.13
N SER A 177 26.02 -10.54 -1.31
CA SER A 177 25.37 -11.57 -2.11
C SER A 177 24.25 -12.15 -1.24
N LEU A 178 22.99 -12.00 -1.64
CA LEU A 178 21.90 -12.80 -1.06
C LEU A 178 21.66 -13.99 -1.99
N VAL A 179 22.00 -15.18 -1.50
CA VAL A 179 21.47 -16.45 -1.99
C VAL A 179 20.16 -16.69 -1.24
N SER A 180 19.07 -16.95 -1.96
CA SER A 180 17.80 -17.33 -1.33
C SER A 180 17.86 -18.82 -0.90
N PRO A 181 17.33 -19.19 0.28
CA PRO A 181 17.25 -20.59 0.68
C PRO A 181 16.27 -21.35 -0.22
N HIS A 182 16.65 -22.58 -0.57
CA HIS A 182 15.81 -23.52 -1.31
C HIS A 182 14.76 -24.16 -0.41
N THR A 183 13.57 -24.29 -0.99
CA THR A 183 12.40 -25.14 -0.63
C THR A 183 11.50 -24.64 0.50
#